data_AF-A0A815L9R9-F1
#
_entry.id   AF-A0A815L9R9-F1
#
_cell.length_a   1.000
_cell.length_b   1.000
_cell.length_c   1.000
_cell.angle_alpha   90.00
_cell.angle_beta   90.00
_cell.angle_gamma   90.00
#
_symmetry.space_group_name_H-M   'P 1'
#
loop_
_entity.id
_entity.type
_entity.pdbx_description
1 polymer ?
#
loop_
_entity_poly.entity_id
_entity_poly.type
_entity_poly.pdbx_seq_one_letter_code
_entity_poly.pdbx_strand_id
1 'polypeptide(L)' 'NSSELAKKNIANIWKWSACTEEKEALLAVGTKLKILSVHYFGYKWEIEVELVEDEDENQ' A
#
# COMPACT_ATOMS: atom_id res chain seq x y z
N ASN A 1 3.12 14.08 9.17
CA ASN A 1 2.22 14.51 8.08
C ASN A 1 2.00 13.35 7.13
N SER A 2 1.11 12.42 7.49
CA SER A 2 0.59 11.41 6.57
C SER A 2 -0.72 11.97 6.01
N SER A 3 -0.76 12.20 4.71
CA SER A 3 -1.89 12.79 3.99
C SER A 3 -3.19 12.00 4.22
N GLU A 4 -4.31 12.69 4.44
CA GLU A 4 -5.62 12.05 4.62
C GLU A 4 -6.08 11.25 3.40
N LEU A 5 -5.51 11.50 2.21
CA LEU A 5 -5.77 10.70 1.01
C LEU A 5 -5.14 9.31 1.05
N ALA A 6 -3.95 9.14 1.63
CA ALA A 6 -3.32 7.82 1.74
C ALA A 6 -4.17 6.83 2.55
N LYS A 7 -4.97 7.35 3.50
CA LYS A 7 -5.96 6.58 4.26
C LYS A 7 -7.19 6.18 3.44
N LYS A 8 -7.48 6.83 2.31
CA LYS A 8 -8.60 6.46 1.42
C LYS A 8 -8.27 5.22 0.58
N ASN A 9 -7.00 5.05 0.21
CA ASN A 9 -6.56 3.97 -0.67
C ASN A 9 -6.14 2.70 0.07
N ILE A 10 -6.05 2.76 1.41
CA ILE A 10 -5.82 1.60 2.27
C ILE A 10 -7.07 1.36 3.11
N ALA A 11 -7.78 0.25 2.84
CA ALA A 11 -8.84 -0.23 3.73
C ALA A 11 -8.28 -1.27 4.69
N ASN A 12 -8.44 -1.06 6.00
CA ASN A 12 -8.21 -2.12 6.97
C ASN A 12 -9.44 -3.04 7.00
N ILE A 13 -9.31 -4.20 6.36
CA ILE A 13 -10.42 -5.15 6.19
C ILE A 13 -10.42 -6.26 7.25
N TRP A 14 -9.51 -6.22 8.22
CA TRP A 14 -9.30 -7.28 9.21
C TRP A 14 -10.57 -7.68 10.00
N LYS A 15 -11.52 -6.75 10.18
CA LYS A 15 -12.80 -6.98 10.89
C LYS A 15 -13.89 -7.57 10.00
N TRP A 16 -13.68 -7.55 8.69
CA TRP A 16 -14.64 -7.97 7.67
C TRP A 16 -14.18 -9.20 6.89
N SER A 17 -12.87 -9.50 6.90
CA SER A 17 -12.31 -10.73 6.36
C SER A 17 -12.68 -11.89 7.27
N ALA A 18 -13.45 -12.84 6.75
CA ALA A 18 -13.97 -13.98 7.52
C ALA A 18 -12.90 -15.05 7.83
N CYS A 19 -11.65 -14.85 7.39
CA CYS A 19 -10.70 -15.95 7.26
C CYS A 19 -9.22 -15.62 7.56
N THR A 20 -8.85 -14.73 8.48
CA THR A 20 -7.43 -14.64 8.93
C THR A 20 -7.28 -14.05 10.34
N GLU A 21 -6.32 -14.57 11.12
CA GLU A 21 -5.84 -13.89 12.36
C GLU A 21 -4.91 -12.70 12.05
N GLU A 22 -4.50 -12.56 10.78
CA GLU A 22 -3.59 -11.52 10.31
C GLU A 22 -4.31 -10.19 10.07
N LYS A 23 -3.64 -9.08 10.41
CA LYS A 23 -4.14 -7.72 10.21
C LYS A 23 -4.00 -7.32 8.74
N GLU A 24 -4.98 -7.68 7.94
CA GLU A 24 -5.00 -7.40 6.50
C GLU A 24 -5.30 -5.94 6.17
N ALA A 25 -4.60 -5.42 5.15
CA ALA A 25 -4.85 -4.11 4.55
C ALA A 25 -4.98 -4.28 3.03
N LEU A 26 -6.04 -3.73 2.45
CA LEU A 26 -6.31 -3.80 1.02
C LEU A 26 -5.94 -2.48 0.34
N LEU A 27 -5.19 -2.55 -0.75
CA LEU A 27 -4.92 -1.44 -1.66
C LEU A 27 -5.93 -1.45 -2.81
N ALA A 28 -6.44 -0.28 -3.18
CA ALA A 28 -7.32 -0.14 -4.33
C ALA A 28 -6.60 -0.51 -5.65
N VAL A 29 -7.32 -1.12 -6.59
CA VAL A 29 -6.79 -1.42 -7.93
C VAL A 29 -6.41 -0.11 -8.63
N GLY A 30 -5.24 -0.09 -9.27
CA GLY A 30 -4.71 1.11 -9.94
C GLY A 30 -3.85 2.01 -9.06
N THR A 31 -3.72 1.71 -7.76
CA THR A 31 -2.81 2.44 -6.85
C THR A 31 -1.38 2.42 -7.37
N LYS A 32 -0.77 3.61 -7.49
CA LYS A 32 0.64 3.76 -7.86
C LYS A 32 1.55 3.69 -6.64
N LEU A 33 2.66 2.98 -6.79
CA LEU A 33 3.71 2.83 -5.78
C LEU A 33 5.04 3.31 -6.35
N LYS A 34 5.79 4.05 -5.54
CA LYS A 34 7.17 4.43 -5.85
C LYS A 34 8.10 3.48 -5.12
N ILE A 35 8.97 2.82 -5.87
CA ILE A 35 10.03 1.98 -5.28
C ILE A 35 11.08 2.90 -4.67
N LEU A 36 11.37 2.70 -3.38
CA LEU A 36 12.38 3.45 -2.64
C LEU A 36 13.71 2.69 -2.63
N SER A 37 13.66 1.38 -2.40
CA SER A 37 14.85 0.53 -2.32
C SER A 37 14.55 -0.90 -2.74
N VAL A 38 15.59 -1.61 -3.22
CA VAL A 38 15.52 -3.02 -3.59
C VAL A 38 16.78 -3.70 -3.07
N HIS A 39 16.60 -4.71 -2.23
CA HIS A 39 17.70 -5.46 -1.62
C HIS A 39 17.53 -6.96 -1.86
N TYR A 40 18.61 -7.63 -2.22
CA TYR A 40 18.66 -9.09 -2.34
C TYR A 40 19.49 -9.68 -1.21
N PHE A 41 18.90 -10.63 -0.47
CA PHE A 41 19.53 -11.31 0.66
C PHE A 41 19.63 -12.82 0.40
N GLY A 42 20.35 -13.21 -0.66
CA GLY A 42 20.75 -14.60 -0.97
C GLY A 42 19.64 -15.55 -1.41
N TYR A 43 18.42 -15.40 -0.90
CA TYR A 43 17.24 -16.16 -1.29
C TYR A 43 15.93 -15.36 -1.21
N LYS A 44 15.97 -14.12 -0.69
CA LYS A 44 14.81 -13.23 -0.58
C LYS A 44 15.10 -11.87 -1.19
N TRP A 45 14.05 -11.25 -1.72
CA TRP A 45 14.05 -9.85 -2.13
C TRP A 45 13.23 -9.05 -1.12
N GLU A 46 13.77 -7.93 -0.69
CA GLU A 46 13.05 -6.92 0.09
C GLU A 46 12.93 -5.67 -0.77
N ILE A 47 11.70 -5.18 -0.92
CA ILE A 47 11.37 -4.01 -1.73
C ILE A 47 10.64 -3.04 -0.80
N GLU A 48 11.24 -1.87 -0.61
CA GLU A 48 10.58 -0.79 0.12
C GLU A 48 9.85 0.10 -0.89
N VAL A 49 8.58 0.40 -0.59
CA VAL A 49 7.71 1.19 -1.47
C VAL A 49 7.00 2.29 -0.68
N GLU A 50 6.73 3.39 -1.36
CA GLU A 50 5.91 4.50 -0.87
C GLU A 50 4.65 4.62 -1.72
N LEU A 51 3.52 4.94 -1.08
CA LEU A 51 2.28 5.28 -1.80
C LEU A 51 2.44 6.64 -2.47
N VAL A 52 2.15 6.67 -3.77
CA VAL A 52 2.17 7.92 -4.55
C VAL A 52 0.76 8.51 -4.57
N GLU A 53 0.66 9.81 -4.36
CA GLU A 53 -0.58 10.54 -4.59
C GLU A 53 -0.76 10.74 -6.10
N ASP A 54 -1.92 10.38 -6.64
CA ASP A 54 -2.25 10.76 -8.01
C ASP A 54 -2.51 12.28 -8.03
N GLU A 55 -1.69 13.03 -8.76
CA GLU A 55 -1.83 14.50 -8.90
C GLU A 55 -3.00 14.91 -9.82
N ASP A 56 -3.76 13.97 -10.38
CA ASP A 56 -4.68 14.25 -11.48
C ASP A 56 -6.14 13.91 -11.18
N GLU A 57 -6.89 14.83 -10.56
CA GLU A 57 -8.34 15.04 -10.80
C GLU A 57 -8.73 16.53 -10.62
N ASN A 58 -8.00 17.45 -11.27
CA ASN A 58 -8.44 18.84 -11.48
C ASN A 58 -7.85 19.41 -12.78
N GLN A 59 -8.35 18.93 -13.92
CA GLN A 59 -8.41 19.68 -15.19
C GLN A 59 -9.78 19.52 -15.81
#